data_AF-A0A351EKK9-F1
#
_entry.id   AF-A0A351EKK9-F1
#
_cell.length_a   1.000
_cell.length_b   1.000
_cell.length_c   1.000
_cell.angle_alpha   90.00
_cell.angle_beta   90.00
_cell.angle_gamma   90.00
#
_symmetry.space_group_name_H-M   'P 1'
#
loop_
_entity.id
_entity.type
_entity.pdbx_description
1 polymer ?
#
loop_
_entity_poly.entity_id
_entity_poly.type
_entity_poly.pdbx_seq_one_letter_code
_entity_poly.pdbx_strand_id
1 'polypeptide(L)'
;MASVRTEITELATGLGMLGFDSPAEAIRRLPKQLVDVDEAVWKKFVSAVDEPSHRVDFAGAFRNGQVFLEAKDGLRGRPPLLIEWKGGHRSPSHDQLPIDLRVDRVYLVSCKYSSKILLNAAPSNLFAAKGDVGDWYDFVAPKQHQALYSAVRTEIAGRIELPPFVGDLAKHHRAELKVALASREWSAECAAAYQDLAVEVGRITASKWRKSVATKRQREALLWRLLRIGPAPYYVLGSAKDRSLRLLVTTPWDWRRRFEFRDLEMWGEDAGQPKIGWRATVRDHEACEETSVDGHVEVRWSHGRFAQAPEAKVYLDTPHTQVPGYLHLDVSEPWSGQMSGPEIQLPLS
;
A
#
# COMPACT_ATOMS: atom_id res chain seq x y z
N MET A 1 -9.87 2.81 -13.04
CA MET A 1 -9.78 4.27 -12.89
C MET A 1 -9.42 4.57 -11.45
N ALA A 2 -8.56 5.56 -11.21
CA ALA A 2 -8.33 6.05 -9.85
C ALA A 2 -9.65 6.60 -9.28
N SER A 3 -9.84 6.53 -7.96
CA SER A 3 -11.00 7.16 -7.35
C SER A 3 -10.87 8.68 -7.45
N VAL A 4 -11.99 9.41 -7.50
CA VAL A 4 -11.99 10.89 -7.48
C VAL A 4 -11.14 11.41 -6.31
N ARG A 5 -11.27 10.78 -5.14
CA ARG A 5 -10.46 11.07 -3.95
C ARG A 5 -8.95 10.94 -4.20
N THR A 6 -8.52 9.87 -4.89
CA THR A 6 -7.11 9.64 -5.23
C THR A 6 -6.55 10.75 -6.11
N GLU A 7 -7.27 11.11 -7.18
CA GLU A 7 -6.91 12.21 -8.08
C GLU A 7 -6.77 13.53 -7.30
N ILE A 8 -7.73 13.83 -6.41
CA ILE A 8 -7.69 15.03 -5.57
C ILE A 8 -6.43 15.06 -4.71
N THR A 9 -6.15 13.97 -3.99
CA THR A 9 -5.01 13.94 -3.07
C THR A 9 -3.67 14.04 -3.79
N GLU A 10 -3.51 13.44 -4.96
CA GLU A 10 -2.26 13.50 -5.74
C GLU A 10 -2.04 14.90 -6.32
N LEU A 11 -3.06 15.46 -7.01
CA LEU A 11 -2.95 16.76 -7.64
C LEU A 11 -2.80 17.89 -6.61
N ALA A 12 -3.56 17.85 -5.51
CA ALA A 12 -3.45 18.83 -4.43
C ALA A 12 -2.05 18.81 -3.78
N THR A 13 -1.46 17.62 -3.59
CA THR A 13 -0.09 17.50 -3.10
C THR A 13 0.90 18.17 -4.05
N GLY A 14 0.75 17.98 -5.37
CA GLY A 14 1.57 18.67 -6.37
C GLY A 14 1.38 20.19 -6.35
N LEU A 15 0.13 20.68 -6.26
CA LEU A 15 -0.17 22.11 -6.18
C LEU A 15 0.45 22.78 -4.95
N GLY A 16 0.44 22.10 -3.81
CA GLY A 16 1.06 22.60 -2.58
C GLY A 16 2.57 22.84 -2.71
N MET A 17 3.24 22.17 -3.65
CA MET A 17 4.68 22.35 -3.90
C MET A 17 5.02 23.61 -4.68
N LEU A 18 4.03 24.28 -5.29
CA LEU A 18 4.25 25.40 -6.22
C LEU A 18 4.36 26.77 -5.54
N GLY A 19 4.17 26.83 -4.22
CA GLY A 19 4.38 28.06 -3.45
C GLY A 19 3.33 29.15 -3.68
N PHE A 20 2.09 28.77 -4.05
CA PHE A 20 0.97 29.71 -4.12
C PHE A 20 0.60 30.23 -2.73
N ASP A 21 0.14 31.48 -2.64
CA ASP A 21 -0.24 32.13 -1.39
C ASP A 21 -1.52 31.52 -0.79
N SER A 22 -2.37 30.92 -1.63
CA SER A 22 -3.59 30.27 -1.18
C SER A 22 -3.98 29.06 -2.05
N PRO A 23 -4.71 28.07 -1.50
CA PRO A 23 -5.25 26.98 -2.29
C PRO A 23 -6.23 27.45 -3.38
N ALA A 24 -7.00 28.51 -3.10
CA ALA A 24 -7.92 29.11 -4.07
C ALA A 24 -7.18 29.65 -5.30
N GLU A 25 -6.02 30.28 -5.09
CA GLU A 25 -5.16 30.70 -6.19
C GLU A 25 -4.65 29.54 -7.03
N ALA A 26 -4.21 28.46 -6.36
CA ALA A 26 -3.60 27.30 -7.01
C ALA A 26 -4.56 26.59 -7.99
N ILE A 27 -5.87 26.66 -7.75
CA ILE A 27 -6.88 26.00 -8.59
C ILE A 27 -7.48 26.89 -9.68
N ARG A 28 -7.19 28.21 -9.69
CA ARG A 28 -7.75 29.16 -10.68
C ARG A 28 -7.43 28.78 -12.13
N ARG A 29 -6.29 28.14 -12.36
CA ARG A 29 -5.85 27.64 -13.66
C ARG A 29 -4.90 26.47 -13.47
N LEU A 30 -4.84 25.57 -14.45
CA LEU A 30 -3.83 24.51 -14.48
C LEU A 30 -2.42 25.14 -14.57
N PRO A 31 -1.54 24.93 -13.57
CA PRO A 31 -0.17 25.45 -13.62
C PRO A 31 0.65 24.73 -14.70
N LYS A 32 1.49 25.46 -15.41
CA LYS A 32 2.33 24.91 -16.50
C LYS A 32 3.35 23.87 -16.01
N GLN A 33 3.71 23.95 -14.73
CA GLN A 33 4.63 23.02 -14.08
C GLN A 33 4.00 21.64 -13.89
N LEU A 34 2.67 21.56 -13.75
CA LEU A 34 1.96 20.31 -13.56
C LEU A 34 1.58 19.71 -14.91
N VAL A 35 2.31 18.67 -15.33
CA VAL A 35 2.16 18.04 -16.64
C VAL A 35 1.48 16.67 -16.52
N ASP A 36 1.07 16.12 -17.66
CA ASP A 36 0.30 14.87 -17.79
C ASP A 36 -1.10 14.93 -17.15
N VAL A 37 -1.61 16.16 -16.92
CA VAL A 37 -2.98 16.44 -16.51
C VAL A 37 -3.73 17.05 -17.69
N ASP A 38 -4.69 16.31 -18.25
CA ASP A 38 -5.52 16.85 -19.33
C ASP A 38 -6.61 17.80 -18.81
N GLU A 39 -7.24 18.54 -19.72
CA GLU A 39 -8.28 19.52 -19.37
C GLU A 39 -9.51 18.88 -18.71
N ALA A 40 -9.85 17.64 -19.06
CA ALA A 40 -11.01 16.94 -18.52
C ALA A 40 -10.76 16.52 -17.07
N VAL A 41 -9.57 15.98 -16.77
CA VAL A 41 -9.11 15.67 -15.41
C VAL A 41 -9.06 16.95 -14.58
N TRP A 42 -8.49 18.03 -15.10
CA TRP A 42 -8.40 19.29 -14.36
C TRP A 42 -9.78 19.87 -14.03
N LYS A 43 -10.71 19.90 -14.98
CA LYS A 43 -12.10 20.35 -14.73
C LYS A 43 -12.79 19.50 -13.67
N LYS A 44 -12.65 18.18 -13.75
CA LYS A 44 -13.20 17.25 -12.77
C LYS A 44 -12.61 17.49 -11.37
N PHE A 45 -11.29 17.68 -11.30
CA PHE A 45 -10.59 18.00 -10.05
C PHE A 45 -11.12 19.30 -9.44
N VAL A 46 -11.18 20.40 -10.20
CA VAL A 46 -11.66 21.71 -9.71
C VAL A 46 -13.11 21.63 -9.22
N SER A 47 -14.00 20.95 -9.95
CA SER A 47 -15.39 20.77 -9.49
C SER A 47 -15.49 19.95 -8.21
N ALA A 48 -14.62 18.96 -8.03
CA ALA A 48 -14.69 18.03 -6.91
C ALA A 48 -14.04 18.56 -5.62
N VAL A 49 -13.07 19.48 -5.69
CA VAL A 49 -12.40 20.00 -4.47
C VAL A 49 -13.32 20.84 -3.59
N ASP A 50 -14.35 21.46 -4.19
CA ASP A 50 -15.32 22.27 -3.46
C ASP A 50 -16.40 21.42 -2.77
N GLU A 51 -16.51 20.13 -3.11
CA GLU A 51 -17.44 19.20 -2.48
C GLU A 51 -17.08 18.96 -1.00
N PRO A 52 -18.03 19.06 -0.05
CA PRO A 52 -17.75 18.87 1.38
C PRO A 52 -17.05 17.55 1.72
N SER A 53 -17.32 16.48 0.96
CA SER A 53 -16.71 15.16 1.07
C SER A 53 -15.20 15.14 0.80
N HIS A 54 -14.67 16.14 0.10
CA HIS A 54 -13.29 16.15 -0.41
C HIS A 54 -12.43 17.29 0.12
N ARG A 55 -13.02 18.33 0.73
CA ARG A 55 -12.29 19.49 1.27
C ARG A 55 -11.18 19.13 2.25
N VAL A 56 -11.43 18.17 3.14
CA VAL A 56 -10.44 17.73 4.14
C VAL A 56 -9.26 17.03 3.48
N ASP A 57 -9.53 16.15 2.51
CA ASP A 57 -8.49 15.44 1.76
C ASP A 57 -7.66 16.43 0.93
N PHE A 58 -8.31 17.38 0.27
CA PHE A 58 -7.63 18.44 -0.50
C PHE A 58 -6.73 19.29 0.39
N ALA A 59 -7.24 19.83 1.51
CA ALA A 59 -6.47 20.69 2.40
C ALA A 59 -5.28 19.96 3.02
N GLY A 60 -5.49 18.71 3.48
CA GLY A 60 -4.41 17.88 4.02
C GLY A 60 -3.34 17.58 2.97
N ALA A 61 -3.74 17.26 1.74
CA ALA A 61 -2.82 17.00 0.65
C ALA A 61 -2.04 18.23 0.21
N PHE A 62 -2.72 19.37 0.06
CA PHE A 62 -2.07 20.65 -0.24
C PHE A 62 -1.02 21.01 0.82
N ARG A 63 -1.37 20.87 2.10
CA ARG A 63 -0.42 21.10 3.20
C ARG A 63 0.78 20.17 3.16
N ASN A 64 0.60 18.89 2.80
CA ASN A 64 1.73 17.97 2.61
C ASN A 64 2.69 18.46 1.51
N GLY A 65 2.15 19.00 0.41
CA GLY A 65 2.94 19.62 -0.65
C GLY A 65 3.74 20.83 -0.16
N GLN A 66 3.12 21.70 0.64
CA GLN A 66 3.79 22.89 1.21
C GLN A 66 4.91 22.50 2.16
N VAL A 67 4.69 21.52 3.04
CA VAL A 67 5.75 21.05 3.94
C VAL A 67 6.90 20.41 3.15
N PHE A 68 6.60 19.67 2.08
CA PHE A 68 7.64 19.15 1.21
C PHE A 68 8.41 20.26 0.48
N LEU A 69 7.73 21.34 0.08
CA LEU A 69 8.38 22.54 -0.47
C LEU A 69 9.36 23.15 0.54
N GLU A 70 8.95 23.32 1.78
CA GLU A 70 9.72 23.98 2.85
C GLU A 70 10.86 23.11 3.41
N ALA A 71 10.68 21.78 3.44
CA ALA A 71 11.56 20.86 4.14
C ALA A 71 13.01 20.90 3.64
N LYS A 72 13.96 20.80 4.57
CA LYS A 72 15.40 20.73 4.29
C LYS A 72 15.77 19.52 3.43
N ASP A 73 15.13 18.38 3.68
CA ASP A 73 15.31 17.17 2.88
C ASP A 73 14.24 17.06 1.78
N GLY A 74 13.44 18.10 1.56
CA GLY A 74 12.52 18.26 0.43
C GLY A 74 13.05 19.25 -0.61
N LEU A 75 12.21 20.20 -1.04
CA LEU A 75 12.58 21.17 -2.09
C LEU A 75 13.33 22.41 -1.57
N ARG A 76 13.48 22.59 -0.25
CA ARG A 76 14.24 23.70 0.37
C ARG A 76 13.77 25.09 -0.04
N GLY A 77 12.46 25.29 -0.09
CA GLY A 77 11.82 26.55 -0.46
C GLY A 77 11.86 26.87 -1.95
N ARG A 78 12.39 25.97 -2.80
CA ARG A 78 12.45 26.18 -4.26
C ARG A 78 11.21 25.59 -4.93
N PRO A 79 10.34 26.42 -5.55
CA PRO A 79 9.26 25.90 -6.38
C PRO A 79 9.81 25.03 -7.52
N PRO A 80 9.19 23.87 -7.80
CA PRO A 80 9.65 22.99 -8.86
C PRO A 80 9.39 23.60 -10.23
N LEU A 81 10.20 23.21 -11.21
CA LEU A 81 10.01 23.58 -12.61
C LEU A 81 9.05 22.62 -13.32
N LEU A 82 8.99 21.37 -12.83
CA LEU A 82 8.21 20.29 -13.43
C LEU A 82 7.67 19.35 -12.35
N ILE A 83 6.39 19.03 -12.43
CA ILE A 83 5.71 17.99 -11.65
C ILE A 83 4.97 17.10 -12.66
N GLU A 84 5.44 15.88 -12.83
CA GLU A 84 4.83 14.86 -13.69
C GLU A 84 3.87 14.02 -12.84
N TRP A 85 2.58 14.05 -13.18
CA TRP A 85 1.56 13.23 -12.52
C TRP A 85 1.37 11.91 -13.26
N LYS A 86 1.55 10.79 -12.55
CA LYS A 86 1.42 9.46 -13.15
C LYS A 86 -0.04 9.07 -13.40
N GLY A 87 -0.95 9.53 -12.55
CA GLY A 87 -2.37 9.16 -12.58
C GLY A 87 -2.61 7.65 -12.61
N GLY A 88 -3.66 7.22 -13.32
CA GLY A 88 -4.07 5.81 -13.40
C GLY A 88 -3.15 4.90 -14.22
N HIS A 89 -2.01 5.39 -14.75
CA HIS A 89 -1.13 4.61 -15.60
C HIS A 89 -0.46 3.47 -14.82
N ARG A 90 -0.74 2.23 -15.23
CA ARG A 90 -0.02 1.06 -14.74
C ARG A 90 1.26 0.88 -15.54
N SER A 91 2.39 0.93 -14.85
CA SER A 91 3.67 0.56 -15.45
C SER A 91 3.76 -0.96 -15.60
N PRO A 92 4.38 -1.48 -16.67
CA PRO A 92 4.38 -2.91 -17.00
C PRO A 92 5.24 -3.80 -16.07
N SER A 93 6.11 -3.23 -15.22
CA SER A 93 7.03 -3.99 -14.37
C SER A 93 6.55 -4.15 -12.92
N HIS A 94 6.85 -5.30 -12.31
CA HIS A 94 6.24 -5.79 -11.08
C HIS A 94 6.81 -5.21 -9.76
N ASP A 95 8.04 -4.67 -9.76
CA ASP A 95 8.72 -4.13 -8.57
C ASP A 95 9.09 -2.64 -8.73
N GLN A 96 8.11 -1.78 -9.03
CA GLN A 96 8.34 -0.33 -9.02
C GLN A 96 8.01 0.30 -7.67
N LEU A 97 8.77 1.35 -7.34
CA LEU A 97 8.41 2.29 -6.29
C LEU A 97 7.00 2.86 -6.60
N PRO A 98 6.13 3.06 -5.59
CA PRO A 98 4.76 3.51 -5.77
C PRO A 98 4.73 5.02 -6.03
N ILE A 99 5.23 5.45 -7.19
CA ILE A 99 5.40 6.87 -7.49
C ILE A 99 4.14 7.41 -8.16
N ASP A 100 3.53 8.41 -7.55
CA ASP A 100 2.33 9.10 -8.04
C ASP A 100 2.69 10.46 -8.64
N LEU A 101 3.71 11.13 -8.08
CA LEU A 101 4.28 12.36 -8.62
C LEU A 101 5.81 12.21 -8.79
N ARG A 102 6.33 12.73 -9.90
CA ARG A 102 7.78 12.91 -10.10
C ARG A 102 8.09 14.40 -10.28
N VAL A 103 8.96 14.93 -9.43
CA VAL A 103 9.27 16.37 -9.38
C VAL A 103 10.68 16.61 -9.90
N ASP A 104 10.81 17.51 -10.88
CA ASP A 104 12.06 17.88 -11.56
C ASP A 104 12.89 16.68 -12.04
N ARG A 105 12.25 15.53 -12.29
CA ARG A 105 12.89 14.22 -12.60
C ARG A 105 13.84 13.69 -11.52
N VAL A 106 13.83 14.28 -10.33
CA VAL A 106 14.72 13.94 -9.22
C VAL A 106 13.94 13.34 -8.06
N TYR A 107 12.90 14.03 -7.60
CA TYR A 107 12.15 13.59 -6.43
C TYR A 107 11.02 12.67 -6.84
N LEU A 108 10.96 11.51 -6.19
CA LEU A 108 9.93 10.51 -6.39
C LEU A 108 8.98 10.59 -5.20
N VAL A 109 7.70 10.82 -5.43
CA VAL A 109 6.72 11.05 -4.37
C VAL A 109 5.56 10.06 -4.51
N SER A 110 5.27 9.38 -3.42
CA SER A 110 4.11 8.52 -3.22
C SER A 110 3.09 9.23 -2.35
N CYS A 111 1.87 9.36 -2.86
CA CYS A 111 0.72 9.96 -2.20
C CYS A 111 -0.06 8.86 -1.47
N LYS A 112 0.05 8.79 -0.13
CA LYS A 112 -0.50 7.70 0.66
C LYS A 112 -1.53 8.16 1.68
N TYR A 113 -2.79 8.14 1.26
CA TYR A 113 -3.92 8.56 2.09
C TYR A 113 -4.73 7.32 2.51
N SER A 114 -4.85 7.09 3.82
CA SER A 114 -5.74 6.06 4.43
C SER A 114 -5.40 4.58 4.21
N SER A 115 -4.26 4.21 3.62
CA SER A 115 -3.86 2.79 3.43
C SER A 115 -2.72 2.37 4.36
N LYS A 116 -2.88 1.25 5.06
CA LYS A 116 -1.80 0.61 5.86
C LYS A 116 -0.92 -0.32 5.03
N ILE A 117 -1.28 -0.59 3.78
CA ILE A 117 -0.58 -1.55 2.92
C ILE A 117 0.70 -0.91 2.37
N LEU A 118 1.86 -1.54 2.56
CA LEU A 118 3.15 -1.12 1.98
C LEU A 118 3.33 -1.62 0.54
N LEU A 119 2.91 -2.86 0.29
CA LEU A 119 3.12 -3.56 -0.98
C LEU A 119 1.94 -4.49 -1.27
N ASN A 120 1.48 -4.49 -2.52
CA ASN A 120 0.65 -5.55 -3.08
C ASN A 120 1.51 -6.31 -4.09
N ALA A 121 1.57 -7.64 -3.97
CA ALA A 121 2.33 -8.49 -4.87
C ALA A 121 1.60 -9.81 -5.12
N ALA A 122 1.94 -10.49 -6.21
CA ALA A 122 1.60 -11.89 -6.34
C ALA A 122 2.32 -12.69 -5.23
N PRO A 123 1.64 -13.65 -4.56
CA PRO A 123 2.27 -14.47 -3.53
C PRO A 123 3.56 -15.18 -4.01
N SER A 124 3.57 -15.67 -5.26
CA SER A 124 4.74 -16.27 -5.89
C SER A 124 5.94 -15.34 -5.93
N ASN A 125 5.72 -14.07 -6.29
CA ASN A 125 6.76 -13.06 -6.35
C ASN A 125 7.28 -12.69 -4.96
N LEU A 126 6.44 -12.69 -3.92
CA LEU A 126 6.84 -12.30 -2.57
C LEU A 126 7.57 -13.44 -1.83
N PHE A 127 7.01 -14.65 -1.87
CA PHE A 127 7.50 -15.80 -1.12
C PHE A 127 8.52 -16.65 -1.89
N ALA A 128 8.85 -16.23 -3.11
CA ALA A 128 9.85 -16.79 -4.02
C ALA A 128 9.55 -18.21 -4.52
N ALA A 129 8.31 -18.43 -4.97
CA ALA A 129 8.05 -19.55 -5.87
C ALA A 129 8.78 -19.29 -7.19
N LYS A 130 9.64 -20.22 -7.63
CA LYS A 130 10.25 -20.16 -8.95
C LYS A 130 9.17 -20.47 -9.99
N GLY A 131 8.84 -19.48 -10.83
CA GLY A 131 7.85 -19.62 -11.90
C GLY A 131 6.44 -19.22 -11.49
N ASP A 132 5.55 -19.19 -12.48
CA ASP A 132 4.12 -18.99 -12.27
C ASP A 132 3.50 -20.26 -11.68
N VAL A 133 2.89 -20.14 -10.51
CA VAL A 133 2.23 -21.25 -9.80
C VAL A 133 0.71 -21.17 -9.88
N GLY A 134 0.17 -20.20 -10.63
CA GLY A 134 -1.27 -19.96 -10.70
C GLY A 134 -1.85 -19.51 -9.36
N ASP A 135 -2.85 -20.23 -8.85
CA ASP A 135 -3.49 -19.91 -7.57
C ASP A 135 -2.61 -20.36 -6.40
N TRP A 136 -2.29 -19.42 -5.49
CA TRP A 136 -1.44 -19.72 -4.36
C TRP A 136 -2.05 -20.75 -3.41
N TYR A 137 -3.38 -20.74 -3.22
CA TYR A 137 -4.04 -21.70 -2.32
C TYR A 137 -3.96 -23.11 -2.87
N ASP A 138 -4.13 -23.29 -4.18
CA ASP A 138 -3.92 -24.58 -4.85
C ASP A 138 -2.47 -25.06 -4.71
N PHE A 139 -1.51 -24.14 -4.78
CA PHE A 139 -0.10 -24.48 -4.69
C PHE A 139 0.35 -24.89 -3.29
N VAL A 140 -0.15 -24.23 -2.23
CA VAL A 140 0.36 -24.45 -0.86
C VAL A 140 -0.55 -25.29 0.02
N ALA A 141 -1.85 -25.33 -0.25
CA ALA A 141 -2.84 -26.04 0.57
C ALA A 141 -3.97 -26.64 -0.30
N PRO A 142 -3.64 -27.49 -1.30
CA PRO A 142 -4.63 -27.98 -2.29
C PRO A 142 -5.80 -28.74 -1.64
N LYS A 143 -5.53 -29.52 -0.58
CA LYS A 143 -6.56 -30.29 0.12
C LYS A 143 -7.56 -29.37 0.82
N GLN A 144 -7.08 -28.36 1.53
CA GLN A 144 -7.90 -27.40 2.25
C GLN A 144 -8.65 -26.47 1.30
N HIS A 145 -8.03 -26.08 0.18
CA HIS A 145 -8.70 -25.25 -0.82
C HIS A 145 -9.85 -26.02 -1.48
N GLN A 146 -9.63 -27.28 -1.83
CA GLN A 146 -10.68 -28.16 -2.31
C GLN A 146 -11.77 -28.40 -1.25
N ALA A 147 -11.42 -28.55 0.03
CA ALA A 147 -12.40 -28.73 1.11
C ALA A 147 -13.31 -27.49 1.27
N LEU A 148 -12.72 -26.29 1.27
CA LEU A 148 -13.48 -25.04 1.27
C LEU A 148 -14.39 -24.93 0.05
N TYR A 149 -13.87 -25.27 -1.13
CA TYR A 149 -14.67 -25.27 -2.36
C TYR A 149 -15.83 -26.27 -2.29
N SER A 150 -15.61 -27.47 -1.76
CA SER A 150 -16.67 -28.46 -1.55
C SER A 150 -17.76 -27.96 -0.60
N ALA A 151 -17.40 -27.30 0.50
CA ALA A 151 -18.36 -26.69 1.42
C ALA A 151 -19.20 -25.61 0.72
N VAL A 152 -18.55 -24.74 -0.07
CA VAL A 152 -19.24 -23.73 -0.88
C VAL A 152 -20.20 -24.37 -1.87
N ARG A 153 -19.76 -25.41 -2.60
CA ARG A 153 -20.60 -26.11 -3.57
C ARG A 153 -21.87 -26.67 -2.94
N THR A 154 -21.76 -27.23 -1.74
CA THR A 154 -22.91 -27.73 -0.98
C THR A 154 -23.85 -26.58 -0.59
N GLU A 155 -23.31 -25.46 -0.09
CA GLU A 155 -24.09 -24.30 0.34
C GLU A 155 -24.92 -23.67 -0.79
N ILE A 156 -24.37 -23.65 -2.02
CA ILE A 156 -25.03 -23.06 -3.19
C ILE A 156 -25.63 -24.10 -4.14
N ALA A 157 -25.71 -25.36 -3.71
CA ALA A 157 -26.25 -26.45 -4.51
C ALA A 157 -27.66 -26.11 -5.03
N GLY A 158 -27.90 -26.39 -6.31
CA GLY A 158 -29.17 -26.08 -6.99
C GLY A 158 -29.33 -24.63 -7.45
N ARG A 159 -28.41 -23.72 -7.12
CA ARG A 159 -28.40 -22.35 -7.65
C ARG A 159 -27.45 -22.17 -8.82
N ILE A 160 -26.30 -22.84 -8.77
CA ILE A 160 -25.23 -22.77 -9.77
C ILE A 160 -24.72 -24.18 -10.02
N GLU A 161 -24.49 -24.53 -11.29
CA GLU A 161 -23.81 -25.76 -11.66
C GLU A 161 -22.29 -25.54 -11.57
N LEU A 162 -21.63 -26.27 -10.68
CA LEU A 162 -20.20 -26.12 -10.41
C LEU A 162 -19.45 -27.44 -10.58
N PRO A 163 -18.25 -27.42 -11.20
CA PRO A 163 -17.44 -28.62 -11.40
C PRO A 163 -17.03 -29.24 -10.05
N PRO A 164 -16.66 -30.52 -10.02
CA PRO A 164 -16.27 -31.20 -8.78
C PRO A 164 -14.99 -30.65 -8.15
N PHE A 165 -14.05 -30.17 -8.96
CA PHE A 165 -12.74 -29.71 -8.50
C PHE A 165 -12.55 -28.20 -8.68
N VAL A 166 -11.89 -27.58 -7.70
CA VAL A 166 -11.66 -26.12 -7.70
C VAL A 166 -10.75 -25.68 -8.85
N GLY A 167 -9.81 -26.54 -9.24
CA GLY A 167 -8.93 -26.32 -10.40
C GLY A 167 -9.67 -26.25 -11.74
N ASP A 168 -10.88 -26.79 -11.82
CA ASP A 168 -11.70 -26.81 -13.05
C ASP A 168 -12.58 -25.54 -13.19
N LEU A 169 -12.45 -24.58 -12.26
CA LEU A 169 -13.21 -23.33 -12.28
C LEU A 169 -12.83 -22.44 -13.48
N ALA A 170 -13.63 -22.56 -14.54
CA ALA A 170 -13.66 -21.61 -15.66
C ALA A 170 -14.13 -20.20 -15.24
N LYS A 171 -13.90 -19.22 -16.14
CA LYS A 171 -14.19 -17.79 -15.90
C LYS A 171 -15.66 -17.52 -15.57
N HIS A 172 -16.60 -18.22 -16.19
CA HIS A 172 -18.04 -18.03 -15.93
C HIS A 172 -18.42 -18.52 -14.53
N HIS A 173 -17.98 -19.71 -14.11
CA HIS A 173 -18.18 -20.21 -12.75
C HIS A 173 -17.66 -19.22 -11.70
N ARG A 174 -16.50 -18.60 -11.94
CA ARG A 174 -15.91 -17.60 -11.02
C ARG A 174 -16.75 -16.33 -10.93
N ALA A 175 -17.36 -15.91 -12.03
CA ALA A 175 -18.26 -14.75 -12.04
C ALA A 175 -19.55 -15.05 -11.26
N GLU A 176 -20.11 -16.24 -11.43
CA GLU A 176 -21.31 -16.71 -10.70
C GLU A 176 -21.02 -16.84 -9.20
N LEU A 177 -19.90 -17.47 -8.83
CA LEU A 177 -19.44 -17.56 -7.44
C LEU A 177 -19.25 -16.19 -6.80
N LYS A 178 -18.66 -15.23 -7.52
CA LYS A 178 -18.50 -13.86 -7.02
C LYS A 178 -19.84 -13.21 -6.67
N VAL A 179 -20.89 -13.45 -7.46
CA VAL A 179 -22.22 -12.91 -7.22
C VAL A 179 -22.91 -13.66 -6.08
N ALA A 180 -22.88 -14.99 -6.09
CA ALA A 180 -23.50 -15.81 -5.04
C ALA A 180 -22.87 -15.58 -3.66
N LEU A 181 -21.55 -15.36 -3.62
CA LEU A 181 -20.78 -15.09 -2.41
C LEU A 181 -20.57 -13.60 -2.16
N ALA A 182 -21.40 -12.72 -2.75
CA ALA A 182 -21.36 -11.29 -2.49
C ALA A 182 -21.73 -10.97 -1.02
N SER A 183 -22.56 -11.83 -0.41
CA SER A 183 -22.76 -11.88 1.04
C SER A 183 -21.41 -12.10 1.73
N ARG A 184 -21.08 -11.26 2.72
CA ARG A 184 -19.83 -11.39 3.47
C ARG A 184 -19.88 -12.50 4.53
N GLU A 185 -21.06 -13.01 4.84
CA GLU A 185 -21.24 -14.01 5.89
C GLU A 185 -21.05 -15.41 5.30
N TRP A 186 -20.10 -16.16 5.87
CA TRP A 186 -19.95 -17.58 5.60
C TRP A 186 -20.93 -18.37 6.47
N SER A 187 -21.46 -19.49 5.96
CA SER A 187 -22.03 -20.51 6.85
C SER A 187 -20.99 -21.04 7.84
N ALA A 188 -21.43 -21.66 8.93
CA ALA A 188 -20.51 -22.23 9.93
C ALA A 188 -19.55 -23.26 9.31
N GLU A 189 -20.02 -24.09 8.38
CA GLU A 189 -19.22 -25.09 7.69
C GLU A 189 -18.16 -24.44 6.79
N CYS A 190 -18.55 -23.45 6.00
CA CYS A 190 -17.60 -22.73 5.16
C CYS A 190 -16.61 -21.88 5.98
N ALA A 191 -17.04 -21.31 7.11
CA ALA A 191 -16.17 -20.58 8.01
C ALA A 191 -15.09 -21.49 8.62
N ALA A 192 -15.47 -22.69 9.08
CA ALA A 192 -14.54 -23.68 9.59
C ALA A 192 -13.56 -24.14 8.50
N ALA A 193 -14.05 -24.46 7.30
CA ALA A 193 -13.18 -24.86 6.18
C ALA A 193 -12.24 -23.72 5.74
N TYR A 194 -12.68 -22.46 5.82
CA TYR A 194 -11.84 -21.31 5.53
C TYR A 194 -10.76 -21.09 6.61
N GLN A 195 -11.09 -21.34 7.88
CA GLN A 195 -10.11 -21.30 8.96
C GLN A 195 -9.03 -22.37 8.79
N ASP A 196 -9.42 -23.61 8.45
CA ASP A 196 -8.46 -24.68 8.16
C ASP A 196 -7.53 -24.34 6.99
N LEU A 197 -8.09 -23.74 5.93
CA LEU A 197 -7.31 -23.22 4.81
C LEU A 197 -6.34 -22.12 5.27
N ALA A 198 -6.82 -21.18 6.08
CA ALA A 198 -6.02 -20.05 6.57
C ALA A 198 -4.80 -20.51 7.37
N VAL A 199 -4.99 -21.42 8.32
CA VAL A 199 -3.93 -21.99 9.14
C VAL A 199 -2.89 -22.72 8.29
N GLU A 200 -3.34 -23.58 7.38
CA GLU A 200 -2.42 -24.37 6.56
C GLU A 200 -1.65 -23.51 5.55
N VAL A 201 -2.33 -22.55 4.90
CA VAL A 201 -1.67 -21.59 3.99
C VAL A 201 -0.63 -20.77 4.75
N GLY A 202 -0.94 -20.25 5.93
CA GLY A 202 0.00 -19.50 6.77
C GLY A 202 1.23 -20.34 7.12
N ARG A 203 1.02 -21.56 7.59
CA ARG A 203 2.08 -22.50 8.00
C ARG A 203 3.01 -22.87 6.84
N ILE A 204 2.45 -23.31 5.71
CA ILE A 204 3.24 -23.72 4.53
C ILE A 204 3.94 -22.51 3.91
N THR A 205 3.26 -21.37 3.78
CA THR A 205 3.82 -20.15 3.20
C THR A 205 5.00 -19.64 4.03
N ALA A 206 4.87 -19.55 5.36
CA ALA A 206 5.96 -19.14 6.24
C ALA A 206 7.16 -20.09 6.17
N SER A 207 6.91 -21.40 6.07
CA SER A 207 7.97 -22.41 5.88
C SER A 207 8.70 -22.23 4.55
N LYS A 208 7.96 -22.03 3.45
CA LYS A 208 8.55 -21.77 2.12
C LYS A 208 9.33 -20.46 2.10
N TRP A 209 8.80 -19.40 2.72
CA TRP A 209 9.44 -18.09 2.76
C TRP A 209 10.79 -18.14 3.49
N ARG A 210 10.85 -18.78 4.66
CA ARG A 210 12.11 -19.01 5.39
C ARG A 210 13.14 -19.78 4.56
N LYS A 211 12.68 -20.78 3.80
CA LYS A 211 13.56 -21.58 2.91
C LYS A 211 14.07 -20.77 1.72
N SER A 212 13.32 -19.78 1.24
CA SER A 212 13.74 -18.97 0.09
C SER A 212 14.74 -17.86 0.45
N VAL A 213 14.82 -17.45 1.72
CA VAL A 213 15.81 -16.50 2.24
C VAL A 213 16.75 -17.13 3.27
N ALA A 214 17.58 -18.06 2.80
CA ALA A 214 18.47 -18.86 3.65
C ALA A 214 19.64 -18.07 4.25
N THR A 215 20.13 -17.05 3.54
CA THR A 215 21.33 -16.28 3.97
C THR A 215 20.96 -14.94 4.62
N LYS A 216 21.84 -14.43 5.50
CA LYS A 216 21.69 -13.10 6.12
C LYS A 216 21.46 -11.99 5.09
N ARG A 217 22.21 -12.02 3.98
CA ARG A 217 22.08 -11.06 2.86
C ARG A 217 20.71 -11.13 2.18
N GLN A 218 20.16 -12.32 1.98
CA GLN A 218 18.83 -12.48 1.38
C GLN A 218 17.73 -12.00 2.32
N ARG A 219 17.86 -12.25 3.63
CA ARG A 219 16.92 -11.75 4.64
C ARG A 219 16.95 -10.23 4.76
N GLU A 220 18.12 -9.62 4.73
CA GLU A 220 18.28 -8.15 4.71
C GLU A 220 17.64 -7.55 3.44
N ALA A 221 17.91 -8.13 2.27
CA ALA A 221 17.29 -7.68 1.02
C ALA A 221 15.75 -7.83 1.05
N LEU A 222 15.25 -8.91 1.66
CA LEU A 222 13.82 -9.11 1.88
C LEU A 222 13.23 -8.06 2.81
N LEU A 223 13.91 -7.73 3.91
CA LEU A 223 13.49 -6.67 4.82
C LEU A 223 13.33 -5.35 4.07
N TRP A 224 14.32 -4.94 3.26
CA TRP A 224 14.19 -3.73 2.46
C TRP A 224 13.03 -3.78 1.50
N ARG A 225 12.77 -4.94 0.87
CA ARG A 225 11.60 -5.10 0.00
C ARG A 225 10.28 -4.95 0.76
N LEU A 226 10.18 -5.53 1.97
CA LEU A 226 9.00 -5.39 2.85
C LEU A 226 8.78 -3.93 3.26
N LEU A 227 9.86 -3.23 3.60
CA LEU A 227 9.86 -1.81 3.97
C LEU A 227 9.87 -0.86 2.75
N ARG A 228 9.83 -1.40 1.53
CA ARG A 228 9.91 -0.66 0.26
C ARG A 228 11.16 0.23 0.12
N ILE A 229 12.22 -0.06 0.85
CA ILE A 229 13.54 0.58 0.72
C ILE A 229 14.17 0.11 -0.60
N GLY A 230 14.30 1.03 -1.54
CA GLY A 230 14.73 0.76 -2.91
C GLY A 230 16.07 1.43 -3.27
N PRO A 231 16.55 1.25 -4.50
CA PRO A 231 17.83 1.81 -4.95
C PRO A 231 17.85 3.34 -5.03
N ALA A 232 16.67 3.98 -5.03
CA ALA A 232 16.52 5.43 -5.01
C ALA A 232 15.69 5.84 -3.79
N PRO A 233 16.03 6.97 -3.14
CA PRO A 233 15.20 7.53 -2.10
C PRO A 233 13.89 8.02 -2.69
N TYR A 234 12.82 7.96 -1.90
CA TYR A 234 11.53 8.51 -2.31
C TYR A 234 10.76 9.01 -1.09
N TYR A 235 9.76 9.83 -1.34
CA TYR A 235 8.97 10.47 -0.30
C TYR A 235 7.59 9.84 -0.22
N VAL A 236 7.10 9.69 1.00
CA VAL A 236 5.71 9.33 1.27
C VAL A 236 5.04 10.54 1.88
N LEU A 237 4.11 11.12 1.15
CA LEU A 237 3.30 12.27 1.56
C LEU A 237 1.84 11.83 1.68
N GLY A 238 1.21 12.05 2.81
CA GLY A 238 -0.10 11.49 3.05
C GLY A 238 -0.67 11.72 4.44
N SER A 239 -1.60 10.87 4.82
CA SER A 239 -2.19 10.85 6.15
C SER A 239 -2.49 9.43 6.62
N ALA A 240 -2.19 9.20 7.90
CA ALA A 240 -2.67 8.08 8.68
C ALA A 240 -3.86 8.54 9.55
N LYS A 241 -4.47 7.61 10.31
CA LYS A 241 -5.72 7.84 11.06
C LYS A 241 -5.65 9.04 12.03
N ASP A 242 -4.46 9.37 12.55
CA ASP A 242 -4.23 10.35 13.62
C ASP A 242 -3.13 11.37 13.30
N ARG A 243 -2.48 11.30 12.13
CA ARG A 243 -1.30 12.11 11.80
C ARG A 243 -1.05 12.25 10.31
N SER A 244 -0.36 13.32 9.93
CA SER A 244 0.25 13.41 8.60
C SER A 244 1.42 12.42 8.46
N LEU A 245 1.54 11.84 7.28
CA LEU A 245 2.64 10.97 6.91
C LEU A 245 3.55 11.74 5.96
N ARG A 246 4.70 12.21 6.43
CA ARG A 246 5.65 13.04 5.67
C ARG A 246 7.05 12.47 5.85
N LEU A 247 7.38 11.49 5.02
CA LEU A 247 8.57 10.67 5.19
C LEU A 247 9.48 10.76 3.98
N LEU A 248 10.77 10.77 4.22
CA LEU A 248 11.81 10.33 3.29
C LEU A 248 12.15 8.87 3.61
N VAL A 249 11.90 7.99 2.65
CA VAL A 249 12.37 6.60 2.70
C VAL A 249 13.75 6.54 2.05
N THR A 250 14.75 6.13 2.82
CA THR A 250 16.15 6.14 2.41
C THR A 250 16.50 4.98 1.47
N THR A 251 17.76 4.92 1.04
CA THR A 251 18.30 3.80 0.25
C THR A 251 18.95 2.73 1.13
N PRO A 252 19.22 1.51 0.61
CA PRO A 252 20.07 0.53 1.28
C PRO A 252 21.45 1.05 1.68
N TRP A 253 22.02 1.98 0.91
CA TRP A 253 23.32 2.57 1.22
C TRP A 253 23.23 3.44 2.47
N ASP A 254 22.29 4.37 2.50
CA ASP A 254 22.05 5.24 3.66
C ASP A 254 21.67 4.41 4.90
N TRP A 255 20.83 3.39 4.69
CA TRP A 255 20.37 2.49 5.74
C TRP A 255 21.55 1.79 6.41
N ARG A 256 22.46 1.18 5.64
CA ARG A 256 23.63 0.47 6.19
C ARG A 256 24.66 1.37 6.86
N ARG A 257 24.67 2.68 6.57
CA ARG A 257 25.58 3.61 7.25
C ARG A 257 25.23 3.81 8.72
N ARG A 258 23.94 3.65 9.07
CA ARG A 258 23.43 3.84 10.43
C ARG A 258 22.96 2.55 11.08
N PHE A 259 22.41 1.64 10.31
CA PHE A 259 21.73 0.46 10.82
C PHE A 259 22.45 -0.84 10.43
N GLU A 260 22.45 -1.79 11.36
CA GLU A 260 22.92 -3.15 11.12
C GLU A 260 21.75 -4.13 11.22
N PHE A 261 21.54 -4.90 10.15
CA PHE A 261 20.60 -6.01 10.16
C PHE A 261 21.10 -7.14 11.08
N ARG A 262 20.26 -7.55 12.05
CA ARG A 262 20.55 -8.68 12.96
C ARG A 262 19.87 -9.96 12.47
N ASP A 263 18.55 -9.96 12.43
CA ASP A 263 17.76 -11.13 12.01
C ASP A 263 16.39 -10.74 11.44
N LEU A 264 15.76 -11.71 10.76
CA LEU A 264 14.40 -11.65 10.26
C LEU A 264 13.70 -13.00 10.54
N GLU A 265 12.72 -12.96 11.41
CA GLU A 265 11.85 -14.07 11.78
C GLU A 265 10.54 -14.01 10.98
N MET A 266 9.97 -15.18 10.66
CA MET A 266 8.73 -15.32 9.89
C MET A 266 7.95 -16.54 10.38
N TRP A 267 6.65 -16.37 10.65
CA TRP A 267 5.77 -17.44 11.13
C TRP A 267 4.36 -17.32 10.54
N GLY A 268 3.62 -18.42 10.52
CA GLY A 268 2.20 -18.41 10.18
C GLY A 268 1.38 -18.03 11.43
N GLU A 269 0.39 -17.17 11.26
CA GLU A 269 -0.53 -16.76 12.33
C GLU A 269 -1.89 -17.44 12.17
N ASP A 270 -2.51 -17.79 13.31
CA ASP A 270 -3.93 -18.18 13.35
C ASP A 270 -4.77 -16.91 13.60
N ALA A 271 -5.24 -16.30 12.51
CA ALA A 271 -5.92 -15.00 12.53
C ALA A 271 -7.22 -15.01 11.71
N GLY A 272 -7.82 -16.18 11.48
CA GLY A 272 -9.07 -16.34 10.71
C GLY A 272 -8.95 -16.04 9.20
N GLN A 273 -7.78 -15.63 8.73
CA GLN A 273 -7.41 -15.49 7.31
C GLN A 273 -5.93 -15.87 7.16
N PRO A 274 -5.47 -16.27 5.96
CA PRO A 274 -4.07 -16.61 5.76
C PRO A 274 -3.16 -15.40 6.05
N LYS A 275 -2.45 -15.46 7.18
CA LYS A 275 -1.58 -14.39 7.68
C LYS A 275 -0.20 -14.92 8.02
N ILE A 276 0.82 -14.22 7.58
CA ILE A 276 2.23 -14.54 7.82
C ILE A 276 2.87 -13.35 8.54
N GLY A 277 3.14 -13.51 9.83
CA GLY A 277 3.84 -12.53 10.64
C GLY A 277 5.33 -12.51 10.33
N TRP A 278 5.95 -11.34 10.44
CA TRP A 278 7.40 -11.18 10.35
C TRP A 278 7.91 -10.15 11.36
N ARG A 279 9.13 -10.37 11.83
CA ARG A 279 9.84 -9.46 12.74
C ARG A 279 11.28 -9.36 12.33
N ALA A 280 11.76 -8.13 12.13
CA ALA A 280 13.18 -7.86 11.94
C ALA A 280 13.78 -7.23 13.20
N THR A 281 15.01 -7.61 13.51
CA THR A 281 15.81 -6.95 14.54
C THR A 281 16.92 -6.16 13.86
N VAL A 282 17.05 -4.89 14.23
CA VAL A 282 17.99 -3.95 13.64
C VAL A 282 18.71 -3.20 14.75
N ARG A 283 20.04 -3.09 14.67
CA ARG A 283 20.81 -2.24 15.58
C ARG A 283 21.00 -0.86 14.97
N ASP A 284 20.73 0.19 15.73
CA ASP A 284 21.10 1.56 15.39
C ASP A 284 22.49 1.87 15.98
N HIS A 285 23.46 2.18 15.12
CA HIS A 285 24.82 2.52 15.55
C HIS A 285 24.91 3.88 16.24
N GLU A 286 24.04 4.83 15.91
CA GLU A 286 24.05 6.17 16.51
C GLU A 286 23.40 6.15 17.90
N ALA A 287 22.24 5.49 18.02
CA ALA A 287 21.54 5.37 19.30
C ALA A 287 22.13 4.30 20.23
N CYS A 288 22.96 3.38 19.68
CA CYS A 288 23.45 2.19 20.38
C CYS A 288 22.33 1.25 20.88
N GLU A 289 21.17 1.24 20.22
CA GLU A 289 20.00 0.45 20.61
C GLU A 289 19.65 -0.61 19.57
N GLU A 290 18.97 -1.67 20.00
CA GLU A 290 18.33 -2.62 19.09
C GLU A 290 16.82 -2.37 19.03
N THR A 291 16.30 -2.26 17.82
CA THR A 291 14.89 -2.01 17.54
C THR A 291 14.30 -3.19 16.78
N SER A 292 13.09 -3.59 17.18
CA SER A 292 12.29 -4.54 16.43
C SER A 292 11.33 -3.84 15.49
N VAL A 293 11.22 -4.35 14.26
CA VAL A 293 10.26 -3.92 13.26
C VAL A 293 9.35 -5.09 12.94
N ASP A 294 8.07 -4.89 13.20
CA ASP A 294 7.01 -5.88 13.08
C ASP A 294 6.09 -5.54 11.92
N GLY A 295 5.64 -6.60 11.25
CA GLY A 295 4.55 -6.51 10.29
C GLY A 295 4.01 -7.88 9.95
N HIS A 296 3.10 -7.89 8.98
CA HIS A 296 2.52 -9.14 8.51
C HIS A 296 2.18 -9.07 7.03
N VAL A 297 1.95 -10.24 6.45
CA VAL A 297 1.45 -10.39 5.09
C VAL A 297 0.13 -11.14 5.13
N GLU A 298 -0.91 -10.56 4.55
CA GLU A 298 -2.17 -11.26 4.30
C GLU A 298 -2.16 -11.83 2.89
N VAL A 299 -2.48 -13.12 2.74
CA VAL A 299 -2.78 -13.72 1.43
C VAL A 299 -4.29 -13.83 1.31
N ARG A 300 -4.89 -13.05 0.42
CA ARG A 300 -6.36 -12.93 0.34
C ARG A 300 -6.87 -12.58 -1.05
N TRP A 301 -8.15 -12.89 -1.29
CA TRP A 301 -8.85 -12.45 -2.49
C TRP A 301 -9.22 -10.96 -2.39
N SER A 302 -8.80 -10.16 -3.38
CA SER A 302 -9.07 -8.71 -3.41
C SER A 302 -10.38 -8.31 -4.09
N HIS A 303 -10.90 -9.16 -5.00
CA HIS A 303 -12.02 -8.81 -5.89
C HIS A 303 -13.24 -9.74 -5.76
N GLY A 304 -13.36 -10.41 -4.60
CA GLY A 304 -14.40 -11.40 -4.30
C GLY A 304 -13.83 -12.82 -4.15
N ARG A 305 -14.46 -13.63 -3.31
CA ARG A 305 -14.05 -15.03 -3.04
C ARG A 305 -14.13 -15.85 -4.33
N PHE A 306 -13.10 -16.66 -4.61
CA PHE A 306 -12.95 -17.47 -5.84
C PHE A 306 -12.91 -16.70 -7.18
N ALA A 307 -13.10 -15.37 -7.18
CA ALA A 307 -13.19 -14.59 -8.40
C ALA A 307 -11.87 -14.57 -9.19
N GLN A 308 -10.74 -14.54 -8.48
CA GLN A 308 -9.37 -14.50 -9.02
C GLN A 308 -8.42 -15.20 -8.04
N ALA A 309 -7.19 -15.45 -8.48
CA ALA A 309 -6.11 -15.88 -7.58
C ALA A 309 -5.91 -14.87 -6.42
N PRO A 310 -5.48 -15.33 -5.24
CA PRO A 310 -5.24 -14.44 -4.11
C PRO A 310 -4.01 -13.55 -4.33
N GLU A 311 -4.01 -12.38 -3.69
CA GLU A 311 -2.89 -11.43 -3.66
C GLU A 311 -2.23 -11.44 -2.27
N ALA A 312 -0.92 -11.17 -2.23
CA ALA A 312 -0.20 -10.94 -0.99
C ALA A 312 -0.15 -9.43 -0.69
N LYS A 313 -0.62 -9.03 0.48
CA LYS A 313 -0.61 -7.64 0.95
C LYS A 313 0.26 -7.50 2.17
N VAL A 314 1.32 -6.71 2.06
CA VAL A 314 2.26 -6.45 3.13
C VAL A 314 1.78 -5.27 3.97
N TYR A 315 1.71 -5.48 5.27
CA TYR A 315 1.37 -4.49 6.29
C TYR A 315 2.57 -4.27 7.20
N LEU A 316 2.62 -3.06 7.74
CA LEU A 316 3.57 -2.66 8.76
C LEU A 316 2.80 -2.41 10.05
N ASP A 317 3.18 -3.11 11.10
CA ASP A 317 2.56 -3.00 12.42
C ASP A 317 3.32 -1.99 13.29
N THR A 318 4.64 -1.89 13.11
CA THR A 318 5.46 -0.83 13.72
C THR A 318 5.05 0.56 13.21
N PRO A 319 4.89 1.56 14.09
CA PRO A 319 4.66 2.95 13.67
C PRO A 319 5.77 3.44 12.73
N HIS A 320 5.41 4.16 11.67
CA HIS A 320 6.38 4.60 10.66
C HIS A 320 7.52 5.47 11.25
N THR A 321 7.25 6.18 12.35
CA THR A 321 8.22 6.99 13.12
C THR A 321 9.32 6.16 13.78
N GLN A 322 9.14 4.85 13.90
CA GLN A 322 10.06 3.93 14.57
C GLN A 322 10.75 2.99 13.58
N VAL A 323 10.51 3.16 12.27
CA VAL A 323 11.05 2.26 11.24
C VAL A 323 12.42 2.75 10.79
N PRO A 324 13.48 1.92 10.91
CA PRO A 324 14.80 2.24 10.40
C PRO A 324 14.80 2.57 8.91
N GLY A 325 15.34 3.74 8.55
CA GLY A 325 15.37 4.24 7.17
C GLY A 325 14.17 5.09 6.76
N TYR A 326 13.22 5.34 7.67
CA TYR A 326 12.14 6.31 7.45
C TYR A 326 12.46 7.59 8.23
N LEU A 327 12.80 8.65 7.51
CA LEU A 327 13.15 9.95 8.07
C LEU A 327 11.97 10.89 7.96
N HIS A 328 11.66 11.65 9.00
CA HIS A 328 10.58 12.62 8.97
C HIS A 328 11.03 13.94 8.35
N LEU A 329 10.17 14.53 7.52
CA LEU A 329 10.43 15.84 6.92
C LEU A 329 10.15 17.01 7.87
N ASP A 330 9.34 16.77 8.91
CA ASP A 330 8.96 17.73 9.93
C ASP A 330 8.87 17.08 11.32
N VAL A 331 8.77 17.91 12.35
CA VAL A 331 8.39 17.44 13.69
C VAL A 331 6.92 17.04 13.58
N SER A 332 6.63 15.74 13.52
CA SER A 332 5.30 15.21 13.19
C SER A 332 4.17 15.96 13.92
N GLU A 333 3.43 16.81 13.20
CA GLU A 333 2.28 17.54 13.77
C GLU A 333 1.12 16.54 13.99
N PRO A 334 0.46 16.55 15.17
CA PRO A 334 -0.78 15.81 15.36
C PRO A 334 -1.85 16.34 14.39
N TRP A 335 -2.43 15.46 13.57
CA TRP A 335 -3.50 15.84 12.64
C TRP A 335 -4.84 15.50 13.27
N SER A 336 -5.48 16.49 13.90
CA SER A 336 -6.78 16.32 14.56
C SER A 336 -7.98 16.31 13.60
N GLY A 337 -7.74 16.35 12.28
CA GLY A 337 -8.79 16.63 11.30
C GLY A 337 -9.40 18.03 11.44
N GLN A 338 -8.87 18.86 12.35
CA GLN A 338 -9.24 20.24 12.55
C GLN A 338 -7.99 21.11 12.42
N MET A 339 -8.13 22.20 11.68
CA MET A 339 -7.05 23.15 11.49
C MET A 339 -6.83 23.89 12.81
N SER A 340 -5.68 23.68 13.45
CA SER A 340 -5.24 24.53 14.57
C SER A 340 -4.48 25.71 13.98
N GLY A 341 -5.24 26.75 13.69
CA GLY A 341 -4.80 28.09 13.25
C GLY A 341 -6.03 28.98 13.30
N PRO A 342 -5.88 30.30 13.56
CA PRO A 342 -7.03 31.20 13.57
C PRO A 342 -7.63 31.18 12.17
N GLU A 343 -8.81 30.59 12.03
CA GLU A 343 -9.69 30.66 10.86
C GLU A 343 -8.97 30.84 9.51
N ILE A 344 -8.40 29.78 8.96
CA ILE A 344 -8.55 29.61 7.51
C ILE A 344 -9.97 29.05 7.33
N GLN A 345 -10.95 29.92 7.54
CA GLN A 345 -12.19 29.84 6.79
C GLN A 345 -11.74 29.83 5.33
N LEU A 346 -11.89 28.70 4.64
CA LEU A 346 -11.89 28.74 3.18
C LEU A 346 -13.10 29.59 2.81
N PRO A 347 -12.97 30.85 2.33
CA PRO A 347 -14.06 31.49 1.67
C PRO A 347 -14.04 30.92 0.26
N LEU A 348 -14.71 29.78 0.06
CA LEU A 348 -15.11 29.34 -1.27
C LEU A 348 -16.46 29.99 -1.60
N SER A 349 -16.49 31.32 -1.50
CA SER A 349 -17.53 32.22 -1.98
C SER A 349 -16.87 33.42 -2.64
#